data_AF-A0A9Q0NKP1-F1
#
_entry.id   AF-A0A9Q0NKP1-F1
#
_cell.length_a   1.000
_cell.length_b   1.000
_cell.length_c   1.000
_cell.angle_alpha   90.00
_cell.angle_beta   90.00
_cell.angle_gamma   90.00
#
_symmetry.space_group_name_H-M   'P 1'
#
loop_
_entity.id
_entity.type
_entity.pdbx_description
1 polymer ?
#
loop_
_entity_poly.entity_id
_entity_poly.type
_entity_poly.pdbx_seq_one_letter_code
_entity_poly.pdbx_strand_id
1 'polypeptide(L)'
;MGVLRNSPNASPIKKSTTLQNLFDLEANNSDDTMIYSPESSRQSIIESDYGEILSIVSHCCSIFTFTDPLESPSEQDVKRLKLFQLLSFMKKPKKPLPVEIIRPLVSMLSANLFRPLPPSAKRTVVCELPGDEDLFSTLSPAWPHLQVVYEILLRIVLDIDPKVLRGYVDERFLVNLLSLFQSEDRRERDSLKNVYHRIYFKFTFYREIMRKSMNDVFLHYIFDSEKHSGIGELLEIWGSIINGFTVPLREEHKLFLMRVLIPLHKAKGMQVYHRQLALLC
;
A
#
# COMPACT_ATOMS: atom_id res chain seq x y z
N MET A 1 94.74 2.37 -26.72
CA MET A 1 94.34 1.58 -25.54
C MET A 1 93.80 0.22 -26.00
N GLY A 2 94.46 -0.88 -25.61
CA GLY A 2 93.91 -2.23 -25.35
C GLY A 2 93.03 -2.99 -26.36
N VAL A 3 93.61 -3.53 -27.43
CA VAL A 3 93.88 -4.98 -27.69
C VAL A 3 92.89 -6.09 -27.19
N LEU A 4 92.44 -6.93 -28.16
CA LEU A 4 92.19 -8.41 -28.18
C LEU A 4 90.84 -9.09 -27.76
N ARG A 5 90.28 -9.77 -28.79
CA ARG A 5 89.90 -11.21 -28.91
C ARG A 5 88.59 -11.80 -28.32
N ASN A 6 88.04 -12.70 -29.15
CA ASN A 6 87.36 -13.99 -28.89
C ASN A 6 85.81 -14.07 -28.92
N SER A 7 85.34 -14.87 -29.88
CA SER A 7 84.15 -15.77 -29.89
C SER A 7 83.96 -16.56 -28.57
N PRO A 8 82.83 -17.25 -28.22
CA PRO A 8 81.92 -18.01 -29.12
C PRO A 8 80.45 -18.23 -28.64
N ASN A 9 79.71 -19.13 -29.33
CA ASN A 9 78.71 -20.11 -28.85
C ASN A 9 77.54 -19.73 -27.91
N ALA A 10 76.30 -20.07 -28.32
CA ALA A 10 75.42 -20.99 -27.57
C ALA A 10 74.16 -21.39 -28.37
N SER A 11 74.00 -22.68 -28.61
CA SER A 11 72.74 -23.40 -28.74
C SER A 11 72.67 -24.40 -27.56
N PRO A 12 71.61 -25.19 -27.32
CA PRO A 12 70.15 -25.00 -27.35
C PRO A 12 69.50 -25.39 -25.99
N ILE A 13 68.27 -24.95 -25.65
CA ILE A 13 67.53 -25.58 -24.53
C ILE A 13 66.07 -25.87 -24.90
N LYS A 14 65.78 -27.18 -24.82
CA LYS A 14 64.51 -27.91 -24.90
C LYS A 14 63.37 -27.24 -24.12
N LYS A 15 62.14 -27.30 -24.65
CA LYS A 15 60.93 -27.25 -23.81
C LYS A 15 60.06 -28.49 -24.07
N SER A 16 59.84 -29.18 -22.96
CA SER A 16 59.16 -30.46 -22.79
C SER A 16 57.65 -30.30 -22.89
N THR A 17 57.03 -31.30 -23.52
CA THR A 17 55.60 -31.55 -23.67
C THR A 17 54.97 -32.01 -22.35
N THR A 18 54.24 -31.14 -21.63
CA THR A 18 53.45 -31.60 -20.47
C THR A 18 52.25 -30.73 -20.04
N LEU A 19 51.65 -29.95 -20.95
CA LEU A 19 50.39 -29.24 -20.63
C LEU A 19 49.30 -29.36 -21.70
N GLN A 20 49.66 -29.56 -22.97
CA GLN A 20 48.66 -29.74 -24.04
C GLN A 20 47.89 -31.06 -23.87
N ASN A 21 48.57 -32.13 -23.45
CA ASN A 21 47.94 -33.45 -23.23
C ASN A 21 47.05 -33.50 -21.98
N LEU A 22 47.03 -32.45 -21.14
CA LEU A 22 46.16 -32.41 -19.96
C LEU A 22 44.75 -31.89 -20.30
N PHE A 23 44.61 -31.07 -21.34
CA PHE A 23 43.32 -30.50 -21.74
C PHE A 23 42.48 -31.43 -22.63
N ASP A 24 43.12 -32.39 -23.31
CA ASP A 24 42.42 -33.31 -24.24
C ASP A 24 41.90 -34.59 -23.56
N LEU A 25 42.26 -34.86 -22.30
CA LEU A 25 41.80 -36.04 -21.54
C LEU A 25 40.58 -35.78 -20.64
N GLU A 26 40.18 -34.52 -20.41
CA GLU A 26 38.96 -34.20 -19.66
C GLU A 26 37.69 -34.19 -20.53
N ALA A 27 37.80 -34.33 -21.86
CA ALA A 27 36.66 -34.36 -22.77
C ALA A 27 36.00 -35.76 -22.93
N ASN A 28 36.57 -36.82 -22.35
CA ASN A 28 36.12 -38.21 -22.55
C ASN A 28 35.96 -39.03 -21.25
N ASN A 29 35.37 -38.46 -20.20
CA ASN A 29 34.81 -39.25 -19.10
C ASN A 29 33.39 -38.80 -18.81
N SER A 30 32.45 -39.51 -19.41
CA SER A 30 31.09 -39.65 -18.93
C SER A 30 31.09 -40.47 -17.64
N ASP A 31 30.80 -39.83 -16.50
CA ASP A 31 30.03 -40.44 -15.42
C ASP A 31 29.55 -39.38 -14.40
N ASP A 32 28.25 -39.46 -14.09
CA ASP A 32 27.49 -38.87 -12.99
C ASP A 32 28.11 -37.74 -12.15
N THR A 33 27.68 -36.50 -12.41
CA THR A 33 27.49 -35.52 -11.33
C THR A 33 26.34 -34.59 -11.70
N MET A 34 25.21 -34.75 -11.01
CA MET A 34 24.06 -33.84 -11.03
C MET A 34 24.52 -32.40 -10.78
N ILE A 35 24.64 -31.60 -11.85
CA ILE A 35 24.76 -30.15 -11.76
C ILE A 35 23.39 -29.63 -11.31
N TYR A 36 23.17 -29.56 -10.00
CA TYR A 36 22.03 -28.85 -9.43
C TYR A 36 22.17 -27.38 -9.80
N SER A 37 21.43 -26.95 -10.81
CA SER A 37 21.45 -25.55 -11.26
C SER A 37 20.96 -24.67 -10.11
N PRO A 38 21.71 -23.65 -9.66
CA PRO A 38 21.30 -22.77 -8.56
C PRO A 38 20.05 -21.94 -8.89
N GLU A 39 19.61 -21.93 -10.16
CA GLU A 39 18.34 -21.38 -10.60
C GLU A 39 17.16 -22.28 -10.26
N SER A 40 17.27 -23.61 -10.43
CA SER A 40 16.18 -24.55 -10.15
C SER A 40 15.78 -24.55 -8.67
N SER A 41 16.77 -24.51 -7.76
CA SER A 41 16.53 -24.46 -6.31
C SER A 41 15.97 -23.10 -5.87
N ARG A 42 16.37 -22.00 -6.53
CA ARG A 42 15.80 -20.68 -6.26
C ARG A 42 14.37 -20.58 -6.77
N GLN A 43 14.06 -21.14 -7.92
CA GLN A 43 12.71 -21.18 -8.49
C GLN A 43 11.77 -21.98 -7.59
N SER A 44 12.20 -23.16 -7.10
CA SER A 44 11.38 -24.01 -6.22
C SER A 44 11.13 -23.39 -4.83
N ILE A 45 12.11 -22.67 -4.26
CA ILE A 45 11.92 -21.91 -3.00
C ILE A 45 10.93 -20.78 -3.21
N ILE A 46 11.02 -20.08 -4.35
CA ILE A 46 10.13 -18.98 -4.71
C ILE A 46 8.68 -19.48 -4.91
N GLU A 47 8.48 -20.62 -5.58
CA GLU A 47 7.16 -21.25 -5.73
C GLU A 47 6.57 -21.73 -4.39
N SER A 48 7.41 -22.27 -3.49
CA SER A 48 7.00 -22.63 -2.12
C SER A 48 6.56 -21.41 -1.31
N ASP A 49 7.32 -20.30 -1.39
CA ASP A 49 6.99 -19.04 -0.72
C ASP A 49 5.66 -18.44 -1.24
N TYR A 50 5.36 -18.60 -2.54
CA TYR A 50 4.11 -18.13 -3.13
C TYR A 50 2.89 -18.96 -2.74
N GLY A 51 3.04 -20.28 -2.67
CA GLY A 51 1.99 -21.16 -2.14
C GLY A 51 1.63 -20.82 -0.69
N GLU A 52 2.64 -20.51 0.13
CA GLU A 52 2.44 -20.06 1.51
C GLU A 52 1.70 -18.72 1.57
N ILE A 53 2.08 -17.73 0.74
CA ILE A 53 1.40 -16.43 0.68
C ILE A 53 -0.07 -16.61 0.29
N LEU A 54 -0.38 -17.42 -0.71
CA LEU A 54 -1.76 -17.66 -1.14
C LEU A 54 -2.60 -18.33 -0.04
N SER A 55 -2.01 -19.28 0.70
CA SER A 55 -2.64 -19.92 1.86
C SER A 55 -2.94 -18.91 2.97
N ILE A 56 -1.97 -18.03 3.28
CA ILE A 56 -2.15 -16.95 4.25
C ILE A 56 -3.27 -15.99 3.81
N VAL A 57 -3.26 -15.55 2.55
CA VAL A 57 -4.27 -14.64 1.99
C VAL A 57 -5.66 -15.25 2.08
N SER A 58 -5.81 -16.52 1.69
CA SER A 58 -7.08 -17.24 1.79
C SER A 58 -7.58 -17.31 3.23
N HIS A 59 -6.69 -17.48 4.21
CA HIS A 59 -7.08 -17.51 5.62
C HIS A 59 -7.43 -16.11 6.14
N CYS A 60 -6.80 -15.05 5.65
CA CYS A 60 -7.11 -13.67 6.01
C CYS A 60 -8.42 -13.16 5.41
N CYS A 61 -9.04 -13.88 4.47
CA CYS A 61 -10.36 -13.58 3.92
C CYS A 61 -11.51 -13.87 4.88
N SER A 62 -11.32 -14.67 5.94
CA SER A 62 -12.36 -14.88 6.95
C SER A 62 -12.59 -13.59 7.73
N ILE A 63 -13.85 -13.14 7.82
CA ILE A 63 -14.21 -11.88 8.49
C ILE A 63 -14.67 -12.21 9.91
N PHE A 64 -14.14 -11.48 10.89
CA PHE A 64 -14.60 -11.52 12.29
C PHE A 64 -15.39 -10.25 12.57
N THR A 65 -16.55 -10.40 13.19
CA THR A 65 -17.42 -9.29 13.59
C THR A 65 -16.98 -8.68 14.92
N PHE A 66 -16.24 -9.44 15.76
CA PHE A 66 -15.83 -9.06 17.12
C PHE A 66 -17.01 -8.72 18.05
N THR A 67 -18.23 -9.03 17.63
CA THR A 67 -19.47 -8.81 18.39
C THR A 67 -20.19 -10.13 18.68
N ASP A 68 -19.87 -11.20 17.94
CA ASP A 68 -20.46 -12.51 18.14
C ASP A 68 -19.72 -13.29 19.24
N PRO A 69 -20.39 -13.67 20.34
CA PRO A 69 -19.78 -14.47 21.41
C PRO A 69 -19.40 -15.89 20.99
N LEU A 70 -19.84 -16.37 19.82
CA LEU A 70 -19.44 -17.66 19.27
C LEU A 70 -18.08 -17.60 18.56
N GLU A 71 -17.56 -16.39 18.28
CA GLU A 71 -16.23 -16.23 17.68
C GLU A 71 -15.14 -16.60 18.68
N SER A 72 -14.21 -17.46 18.26
CA SER A 72 -13.09 -17.85 19.10
C SER A 72 -12.02 -16.75 19.14
N PRO A 73 -11.65 -16.23 20.33
CA PRO A 73 -10.56 -15.26 20.47
C PRO A 73 -9.23 -15.80 19.93
N SER A 74 -8.99 -17.11 20.05
CA SER A 74 -7.75 -17.72 19.55
C SER A 74 -7.66 -17.66 18.03
N GLU A 75 -8.77 -17.79 17.31
CA GLU A 75 -8.79 -17.68 15.85
C GLU A 75 -8.57 -16.24 15.37
N GLN A 76 -9.08 -15.26 16.13
CA GLN A 76 -8.82 -13.85 15.90
C GLN A 76 -7.31 -13.54 16.04
N ASP A 77 -6.65 -14.10 17.05
CA ASP A 77 -5.20 -13.94 17.24
C ASP A 77 -4.39 -14.64 16.13
N VAL A 78 -4.80 -15.84 15.71
CA VAL A 78 -4.17 -16.54 14.59
C VAL A 78 -4.29 -15.74 13.29
N LYS A 79 -5.46 -15.15 12.99
CA LYS A 79 -5.62 -14.28 11.82
C LYS A 79 -4.71 -13.07 11.92
N ARG A 80 -4.60 -12.44 13.09
CA ARG A 80 -3.71 -11.30 13.30
C ARG A 80 -2.25 -11.68 13.02
N LEU A 81 -1.78 -12.81 13.56
CA LEU A 81 -0.42 -13.31 13.30
C LEU A 81 -0.17 -13.56 11.81
N LYS A 82 -1.13 -14.16 11.11
CA LYS A 82 -1.06 -14.40 9.66
C LYS A 82 -1.01 -13.11 8.84
N LEU A 83 -1.78 -12.09 9.22
CA LEU A 83 -1.70 -10.76 8.60
C LEU A 83 -0.31 -10.13 8.81
N PHE A 84 0.27 -10.27 10.01
CA PHE A 84 1.64 -9.80 10.28
C PHE A 84 2.70 -10.57 9.51
N GLN A 85 2.54 -11.89 9.35
CA GLN A 85 3.41 -12.70 8.51
C GLN A 85 3.36 -12.21 7.06
N LEU A 86 2.16 -12.03 6.49
CA LEU A 86 1.97 -11.49 5.14
C LEU A 86 2.65 -10.13 4.96
N LEU A 87 2.42 -9.21 5.89
CA LEU A 87 3.04 -7.89 5.87
C LEU A 87 4.57 -7.98 5.95
N SER A 88 5.10 -8.90 6.77
CA SER A 88 6.54 -9.14 6.90
C SER A 88 7.13 -9.66 5.59
N PHE A 89 6.42 -10.55 4.87
CA PHE A 89 6.83 -10.99 3.54
C PHE A 89 6.90 -9.83 2.54
N MET A 90 5.92 -8.92 2.57
CA MET A 90 5.89 -7.74 1.69
C MET A 90 6.92 -6.66 2.04
N LYS A 91 7.38 -6.60 3.29
CA LYS A 91 8.45 -5.68 3.72
C LYS A 91 9.84 -6.17 3.34
N LYS A 92 10.02 -7.46 2.99
CA LYS A 92 11.31 -7.99 2.55
C LYS A 92 11.74 -7.30 1.23
N PRO A 93 13.00 -6.85 1.09
CA PRO A 93 13.49 -6.15 -0.10
C PRO A 93 13.76 -7.11 -1.27
N LYS A 94 12.79 -7.96 -1.61
CA LYS A 94 12.86 -8.87 -2.76
C LYS A 94 11.96 -8.37 -3.88
N LYS A 95 12.19 -8.97 -5.07
CA LYS A 95 11.53 -8.72 -6.36
C LYS A 95 10.04 -8.32 -6.26
N PRO A 96 9.52 -7.55 -7.24
CA PRO A 96 8.12 -7.15 -7.28
C PRO A 96 7.18 -8.34 -7.09
N LEU A 97 6.11 -8.13 -6.33
CA LEU A 97 5.07 -9.13 -6.07
C LEU A 97 4.55 -9.70 -7.41
N PRO A 98 4.48 -11.04 -7.56
CA PRO A 98 3.89 -11.65 -8.73
C PRO A 98 2.45 -11.19 -8.94
N VAL A 99 2.11 -10.99 -10.21
CA VAL A 99 0.78 -10.53 -10.65
C VAL A 99 -0.33 -11.50 -10.19
N GLU A 100 -0.02 -12.79 -10.08
CA GLU A 100 -0.95 -13.84 -9.63
C GLU A 100 -1.42 -13.66 -8.19
N ILE A 101 -0.58 -13.06 -7.33
CA ILE A 101 -0.89 -12.84 -5.91
C ILE A 101 -1.65 -11.53 -5.70
N ILE A 102 -1.49 -10.55 -6.61
CA ILE A 102 -2.14 -9.24 -6.49
C ILE A 102 -3.66 -9.38 -6.46
N ARG A 103 -4.25 -10.24 -7.29
CA ARG A 103 -5.71 -10.41 -7.33
C ARG A 103 -6.27 -10.97 -6.02
N PRO A 104 -5.78 -12.11 -5.49
CA PRO A 104 -6.17 -12.60 -4.17
C PRO A 104 -5.94 -11.56 -3.06
N LEU A 105 -4.82 -10.83 -3.09
CA LEU A 105 -4.52 -9.79 -2.11
C LEU A 105 -5.56 -8.67 -2.11
N VAL A 106 -5.85 -8.10 -3.28
CA VAL A 106 -6.85 -7.02 -3.40
C VAL A 106 -8.25 -7.51 -3.03
N SER A 107 -8.58 -8.76 -3.33
CA SER A 107 -9.83 -9.39 -2.89
C SER A 107 -9.89 -9.50 -1.36
N MET A 108 -8.82 -9.94 -0.72
CA MET A 108 -8.71 -10.03 0.74
C MET A 108 -8.82 -8.65 1.40
N LEU A 109 -8.16 -7.64 0.84
CA LEU A 109 -8.26 -6.25 1.31
C LEU A 109 -9.69 -5.74 1.21
N SER A 110 -10.34 -5.95 0.06
CA SER A 110 -11.72 -5.52 -0.18
C SER A 110 -12.69 -6.16 0.81
N ALA A 111 -12.54 -7.46 1.09
CA ALA A 111 -13.37 -8.19 2.04
C ALA A 111 -13.20 -7.69 3.49
N ASN A 112 -11.99 -7.29 3.88
CA ASN A 112 -11.73 -6.79 5.23
C ASN A 112 -12.08 -5.30 5.42
N LEU A 113 -11.89 -4.48 4.39
CA LEU A 113 -12.09 -3.02 4.48
C LEU A 113 -13.53 -2.60 4.23
N PHE A 114 -14.15 -3.09 3.16
CA PHE A 114 -15.44 -2.60 2.67
C PHE A 114 -16.61 -3.24 3.40
N ARG A 115 -16.81 -2.76 4.63
CA ARG A 115 -17.89 -3.16 5.53
C ARG A 115 -18.87 -2.01 5.77
N PRO A 116 -20.14 -2.30 6.07
CA PRO A 116 -21.05 -1.30 6.60
C PRO A 116 -20.46 -0.70 7.88
N LEU A 117 -20.43 0.63 7.97
CA LEU A 117 -20.02 1.30 9.19
C LEU A 117 -21.14 1.18 10.24
N PRO A 118 -20.79 1.05 11.53
CA PRO A 118 -21.79 0.95 12.59
C PRO A 118 -22.69 2.20 12.59
N PRO A 119 -23.98 2.06 12.93
CA PRO A 119 -24.87 3.20 13.03
C PRO A 119 -24.31 4.18 14.06
N SER A 120 -24.18 5.45 13.66
CA SER A 120 -23.62 6.45 14.55
C SER A 120 -24.42 6.57 15.84
N ALA A 121 -23.73 6.41 16.98
CA ALA A 121 -24.33 6.51 18.31
C ALA A 121 -24.86 7.94 18.61
N LYS A 122 -24.44 8.94 17.84
CA LYS A 122 -24.79 10.36 18.06
C LYS A 122 -26.21 10.73 17.57
N ARG A 123 -27.23 9.88 17.75
CA ARG A 123 -28.62 10.19 17.32
C ARG A 123 -29.51 10.85 18.39
N THR A 124 -29.08 11.00 19.64
CA THR A 124 -30.02 11.43 20.70
C THR A 124 -29.55 12.58 21.60
N VAL A 125 -28.30 13.02 21.55
CA VAL A 125 -27.86 14.12 22.42
C VAL A 125 -27.62 15.35 21.57
N VAL A 126 -28.61 16.24 21.59
CA VAL A 126 -28.42 17.69 21.43
C VAL A 126 -27.41 18.09 22.52
N CYS A 127 -26.12 17.89 22.28
CA CYS A 127 -25.08 18.27 23.20
C CYS A 127 -24.70 19.71 22.86
N GLU A 128 -25.34 20.66 23.53
CA GLU A 128 -25.05 22.09 23.51
C GLU A 128 -23.71 22.45 24.19
N LEU A 129 -22.81 21.49 24.37
CA LEU A 129 -21.53 21.70 25.06
C LEU A 129 -20.36 21.52 24.09
N PRO A 130 -19.66 22.62 23.73
CA PRO A 130 -18.47 22.57 22.89
C PRO A 130 -17.30 22.07 23.74
N GLY A 131 -16.91 20.81 23.57
CA GLY A 131 -15.75 20.24 24.25
C GLY A 131 -15.67 18.72 24.32
N ASP A 132 -16.80 18.02 24.24
CA ASP A 132 -16.87 16.57 24.51
C ASP A 132 -16.94 15.68 23.26
N GLU A 133 -16.77 16.22 22.05
CA GLU A 133 -16.88 15.44 20.82
C GLU A 133 -15.80 14.35 20.67
N ASP A 134 -14.62 14.55 21.29
CA ASP A 134 -13.52 13.58 21.29
C ASP A 134 -13.78 12.37 22.22
N LEU A 135 -14.68 12.49 23.20
CA LEU A 135 -14.94 11.44 24.20
C LEU A 135 -15.82 10.29 23.68
N PHE A 136 -16.48 10.45 22.53
CA PHE A 136 -17.38 9.45 21.95
C PHE A 136 -16.83 8.82 20.66
N SER A 137 -15.51 8.80 20.46
CA SER A 137 -14.93 7.98 19.38
C SER A 137 -15.15 6.50 19.70
N THR A 138 -16.11 5.85 19.05
CA THR A 138 -16.29 4.40 19.18
C THR A 138 -15.06 3.72 18.61
N LEU A 139 -14.23 3.16 19.49
CA LEU A 139 -13.05 2.40 19.08
C LEU A 139 -13.51 1.10 18.41
N SER A 140 -13.08 0.88 17.17
CA SER A 140 -13.43 -0.33 16.46
C SER A 140 -12.73 -1.53 17.12
N PRO A 141 -13.47 -2.58 17.56
CA PRO A 141 -12.86 -3.78 18.14
C PRO A 141 -12.04 -4.55 17.10
N ALA A 142 -12.38 -4.43 15.82
CA ALA A 142 -11.64 -5.01 14.69
C ALA A 142 -10.33 -4.26 14.36
N TRP A 143 -10.04 -3.14 15.05
CA TRP A 143 -8.87 -2.31 14.77
C TRP A 143 -7.53 -3.06 14.70
N PRO A 144 -7.21 -4.03 15.59
CA PRO A 144 -5.95 -4.76 15.52
C PRO A 144 -5.75 -5.53 14.21
N HIS A 145 -6.83 -5.95 13.55
CA HIS A 145 -6.75 -6.55 12.22
C HIS A 145 -6.71 -5.46 11.14
N LEU A 146 -7.60 -4.48 11.23
CA LEU A 146 -7.71 -3.39 10.24
C LEU A 146 -6.42 -2.59 10.10
N GLN A 147 -5.71 -2.32 11.20
CA GLN A 147 -4.43 -1.63 11.17
C GLN A 147 -3.44 -2.34 10.22
N VAL A 148 -3.31 -3.65 10.34
CA VAL A 148 -2.40 -4.45 9.51
C VAL A 148 -2.89 -4.49 8.06
N VAL A 149 -4.21 -4.57 7.85
CA VAL A 149 -4.83 -4.53 6.51
C VAL A 149 -4.55 -3.19 5.80
N TYR A 150 -4.66 -2.06 6.50
CA TYR A 150 -4.30 -0.74 5.95
C TYR A 150 -2.80 -0.63 5.67
N GLU A 151 -1.93 -1.18 6.52
CA GLU A 151 -0.48 -1.24 6.25
C GLU A 151 -0.15 -2.07 5.00
N ILE A 152 -0.83 -3.22 4.82
CA ILE A 152 -0.70 -4.06 3.62
C ILE A 152 -1.14 -3.26 2.39
N LEU A 153 -2.31 -2.60 2.43
CA LEU A 153 -2.81 -1.78 1.33
C LEU A 153 -1.83 -0.64 1.00
N LEU A 154 -1.30 0.05 2.00
CA LEU A 154 -0.29 1.09 1.79
C LEU A 154 0.96 0.52 1.12
N ARG A 155 1.42 -0.66 1.54
CA ARG A 155 2.59 -1.32 0.95
C ARG A 155 2.36 -1.70 -0.52
N ILE A 156 1.19 -2.26 -0.85
CA ILE A 156 0.78 -2.53 -2.25
C ILE A 156 0.81 -1.25 -3.08
N VAL A 157 0.20 -0.19 -2.57
CA VAL A 157 0.14 1.11 -3.24
C VAL A 157 1.54 1.71 -3.45
N LEU A 158 2.48 1.50 -2.52
CA LEU A 158 3.86 1.99 -2.62
C LEU A 158 4.74 1.19 -3.56
N ASP A 159 4.66 -0.14 -3.53
CA ASP A 159 5.61 -1.00 -4.23
C ASP A 159 5.19 -1.38 -5.65
N ILE A 160 3.88 -1.50 -5.90
CA ILE A 160 3.39 -1.99 -7.20
C ILE A 160 3.29 -0.84 -8.20
N ASP A 161 3.67 -1.08 -9.45
CA ASP A 161 3.54 -0.10 -10.52
C ASP A 161 2.06 0.29 -10.74
N PRO A 162 1.73 1.59 -10.88
CA PRO A 162 0.35 2.04 -11.06
C PRO A 162 -0.36 1.41 -12.26
N LYS A 163 0.35 1.13 -13.35
CA LYS A 163 -0.24 0.54 -14.57
C LYS A 163 -0.68 -0.89 -14.32
N VAL A 164 0.08 -1.65 -13.53
CA VAL A 164 -0.28 -3.02 -13.14
C VAL A 164 -1.44 -3.00 -12.14
N LEU A 165 -1.34 -2.16 -11.10
CA LEU A 165 -2.36 -2.11 -10.06
C LEU A 165 -3.72 -1.57 -10.55
N ARG A 166 -3.74 -0.77 -11.63
CA ARG A 166 -4.97 -0.32 -12.30
C ARG A 166 -5.89 -1.46 -12.72
N GLY A 167 -5.35 -2.65 -13.03
CA GLY A 167 -6.16 -3.82 -13.38
C GLY A 167 -6.92 -4.44 -12.20
N TYR A 168 -6.62 -4.03 -10.97
CA TYR A 168 -7.17 -4.62 -9.74
C TYR A 168 -7.86 -3.59 -8.85
N VAL A 169 -7.33 -2.37 -8.78
CA VAL A 169 -7.91 -1.24 -8.06
C VAL A 169 -8.65 -0.40 -9.08
N ASP A 170 -9.97 -0.52 -9.14
CA ASP A 170 -10.84 0.22 -10.04
C ASP A 170 -11.46 1.47 -9.37
N GLU A 171 -12.27 2.20 -10.12
CA GLU A 171 -12.97 3.39 -9.59
C GLU A 171 -13.91 3.06 -8.43
N ARG A 172 -14.54 1.87 -8.46
CA ARG A 172 -15.43 1.41 -7.38
C ARG A 172 -14.67 1.17 -6.10
N PHE A 173 -13.48 0.59 -6.17
CA PHE A 173 -12.57 0.44 -5.03
C PHE A 173 -12.29 1.81 -4.39
N LEU A 174 -12.03 2.85 -5.19
CA LEU A 174 -11.75 4.20 -4.67
C LEU A 174 -12.97 4.85 -4.01
N VAL A 175 -14.16 4.68 -4.58
CA VAL A 175 -15.40 5.20 -3.99
C VAL A 175 -15.72 4.46 -2.68
N ASN A 176 -15.54 3.15 -2.63
CA ASN A 176 -15.71 2.38 -1.40
C ASN A 176 -14.68 2.79 -0.34
N LEU A 177 -13.42 3.02 -0.74
CA LEU A 177 -12.38 3.52 0.16
C LEU A 177 -12.73 4.91 0.69
N LEU A 178 -13.26 5.79 -0.17
CA LEU A 178 -13.73 7.13 0.23
C LEU A 178 -14.90 7.05 1.24
N SER A 179 -15.81 6.07 1.09
CA SER A 179 -16.95 5.90 2.00
C SER A 179 -16.52 5.61 3.44
N LEU A 180 -15.35 4.99 3.64
CA LEU A 180 -14.81 4.64 4.96
C LEU A 180 -14.34 5.86 5.77
N PHE A 181 -14.21 7.05 5.16
CA PHE A 181 -13.90 8.29 5.90
C PHE A 181 -15.01 8.67 6.89
N GLN A 182 -16.20 8.08 6.77
CA GLN A 182 -17.28 8.22 7.75
C GLN A 182 -17.03 7.45 9.06
N SER A 183 -15.98 6.60 9.13
CA SER A 183 -15.63 5.87 10.36
C SER A 183 -15.46 6.81 11.54
N GLU A 184 -16.06 6.47 12.68
CA GLU A 184 -15.92 7.25 13.92
C GLU A 184 -14.55 7.03 14.58
N ASP A 185 -13.82 5.96 14.23
CA ASP A 185 -12.48 5.68 14.74
C ASP A 185 -11.43 6.56 14.03
N ARG A 186 -10.85 7.51 14.77
CA ARG A 186 -9.80 8.42 14.27
C ARG A 186 -8.58 7.70 13.74
N ARG A 187 -8.24 6.53 14.29
CA ARG A 187 -7.06 5.74 13.85
C ARG A 187 -7.27 5.18 12.45
N GLU A 188 -8.50 4.74 12.17
CA GLU A 188 -8.91 4.29 10.84
C GLU A 188 -8.87 5.43 9.84
N ARG A 189 -9.42 6.60 10.20
CA ARG A 189 -9.39 7.77 9.31
C ARG A 189 -7.98 8.24 8.98
N ASP A 190 -7.05 8.24 9.95
CA ASP A 190 -5.66 8.63 9.68
C ASP A 190 -4.94 7.64 8.75
N SER A 191 -5.12 6.33 8.97
CA SER A 191 -4.57 5.30 8.09
C SER A 191 -5.14 5.39 6.67
N LEU A 192 -6.45 5.60 6.59
CA LEU A 192 -7.19 5.79 5.34
C LEU A 192 -6.72 7.04 4.59
N LYS A 193 -6.56 8.16 5.29
CA LYS A 193 -6.02 9.41 4.73
C LYS A 193 -4.67 9.18 4.07
N ASN A 194 -3.75 8.52 4.76
CA ASN A 194 -2.41 8.25 4.27
C ASN A 194 -2.42 7.39 2.99
N VAL A 195 -3.24 6.33 2.96
CA VAL A 195 -3.40 5.48 1.78
C VAL A 195 -4.04 6.26 0.63
N TYR A 196 -5.15 6.95 0.88
CA TYR A 196 -5.91 7.68 -0.15
C TYR A 196 -5.08 8.80 -0.77
N HIS A 197 -4.36 9.57 0.04
CA HIS A 197 -3.43 10.60 -0.44
C HIS A 197 -2.30 10.00 -1.29
N ARG A 198 -1.74 8.86 -0.88
CA ARG A 198 -0.70 8.17 -1.66
C ARG A 198 -1.24 7.70 -3.02
N ILE A 199 -2.45 7.18 -3.06
CA ILE A 199 -3.13 6.81 -4.31
C ILE A 199 -3.25 8.05 -5.20
N TYR A 200 -3.74 9.18 -4.68
CA TYR A 200 -3.87 10.41 -5.46
C TYR A 200 -2.54 10.88 -6.07
N PHE A 201 -1.47 10.85 -5.27
CA PHE A 201 -0.16 11.32 -5.70
C PHE A 201 0.44 10.43 -6.79
N LYS A 202 0.41 9.11 -6.56
CA LYS A 202 1.07 8.11 -7.41
C LYS A 202 0.25 7.72 -8.66
N PHE A 203 -1.08 7.69 -8.55
CA PHE A 203 -2.00 7.23 -9.62
C PHE A 203 -2.59 8.44 -10.34
N THR A 204 -1.81 9.04 -11.23
CA THR A 204 -2.19 10.29 -11.91
C THR A 204 -3.51 10.20 -12.69
N PHE A 205 -3.84 9.02 -13.22
CA PHE A 205 -5.08 8.75 -13.95
C PHE A 205 -6.33 8.72 -13.06
N TYR A 206 -6.20 8.61 -11.73
CA TYR A 206 -7.33 8.68 -10.80
C TYR A 206 -7.59 10.07 -10.24
N ARG A 207 -6.74 11.05 -10.53
CA ARG A 207 -6.82 12.38 -9.89
C ARG A 207 -8.15 13.08 -10.14
N GLU A 208 -8.68 13.02 -11.36
CA GLU A 208 -9.95 13.67 -11.70
C GLU A 208 -11.11 13.05 -10.94
N ILE A 209 -11.26 11.72 -10.98
CA ILE A 209 -12.34 11.03 -10.28
C ILE A 209 -12.22 11.19 -8.76
N MET A 210 -11.02 11.13 -8.18
CA MET A 210 -10.84 11.33 -6.74
C MET A 210 -11.21 12.76 -6.31
N ARG A 211 -10.83 13.80 -7.08
CA ARG A 211 -11.26 15.18 -6.80
C ARG A 211 -12.78 15.31 -6.89
N LYS A 212 -13.39 14.73 -7.92
CA LYS A 212 -14.85 14.74 -8.10
C LYS A 212 -15.56 14.05 -6.93
N SER A 213 -15.16 12.83 -6.58
CA SER A 213 -15.79 12.06 -5.50
C SER A 213 -15.62 12.74 -4.15
N MET A 214 -14.45 13.33 -3.84
CA MET A 214 -14.27 14.12 -2.61
C MET A 214 -15.15 15.38 -2.61
N ASN A 215 -15.31 16.05 -3.76
CA ASN A 215 -16.22 17.20 -3.87
C ASN A 215 -17.66 16.80 -3.62
N ASP A 216 -18.11 15.67 -4.17
CA ASP A 216 -19.46 15.16 -3.97
C ASP A 216 -19.73 14.89 -2.47
N VAL A 217 -18.74 14.36 -1.74
CA VAL A 217 -18.82 14.20 -0.28
C VAL A 217 -18.97 15.54 0.44
N PHE A 218 -18.18 16.55 0.08
CA PHE A 218 -18.32 17.87 0.70
C PHE A 218 -19.67 18.53 0.39
N LEU A 219 -20.15 18.44 -0.85
CA LEU A 219 -21.44 18.99 -1.23
C LEU A 219 -22.57 18.31 -0.47
N HIS A 220 -22.54 16.97 -0.39
CA HIS A 220 -23.50 16.22 0.42
C HIS A 220 -23.44 16.62 1.90
N TYR A 221 -22.25 16.84 2.45
CA TYR A 221 -22.09 17.31 3.82
C TYR A 221 -22.68 18.72 4.06
N ILE A 222 -22.48 19.63 3.11
CA ILE A 222 -22.94 21.03 3.20
C ILE A 222 -24.47 21.13 3.06
N PHE A 223 -25.07 20.33 2.17
CA PHE A 223 -26.47 20.51 1.76
C PHE A 223 -27.44 19.45 2.31
N ASP A 224 -27.00 18.21 2.54
CA ASP A 224 -27.92 17.09 2.87
C ASP A 224 -27.66 16.50 4.26
N SER A 225 -26.41 16.14 4.55
CA SER A 225 -26.01 15.40 5.73
C SER A 225 -25.04 16.26 6.52
N GLU A 226 -25.56 17.08 7.46
CA GLU A 226 -24.76 17.91 8.37
C GLU A 226 -23.81 17.11 9.30
N LYS A 227 -23.58 15.82 9.01
CA LYS A 227 -22.75 14.89 9.77
C LYS A 227 -21.87 14.05 8.84
N HIS A 228 -20.56 14.17 9.03
CA HIS A 228 -19.55 13.33 8.40
C HIS A 228 -18.25 13.42 9.21
N SER A 229 -17.76 12.30 9.75
CA SER A 229 -16.61 12.28 10.68
C SER A 229 -15.26 12.60 10.03
N GLY A 230 -15.13 12.41 8.71
CA GLY A 230 -13.87 12.52 7.98
C GLY A 230 -13.63 13.82 7.20
N ILE A 231 -14.40 14.89 7.43
CA ILE A 231 -14.27 16.14 6.67
C ILE A 231 -12.87 16.76 6.87
N GLY A 232 -12.35 16.73 8.09
CA GLY A 232 -11.02 17.27 8.40
C GLY A 232 -9.91 16.54 7.63
N GLU A 233 -9.92 15.21 7.63
CA GLU A 233 -8.92 14.40 6.94
C GLU A 233 -9.00 14.58 5.41
N LEU A 234 -10.19 14.72 4.84
CA LEU A 234 -10.36 15.02 3.41
C LEU A 234 -9.83 16.42 3.05
N LEU A 235 -10.02 17.41 3.94
CA LEU A 235 -9.47 18.76 3.77
C LEU A 235 -7.94 18.76 3.83
N GLU A 236 -7.31 17.94 4.68
CA GLU A 236 -5.84 17.78 4.69
C GLU A 236 -5.31 17.25 3.36
N ILE A 237 -6.00 16.27 2.75
CA ILE A 237 -5.66 15.75 1.42
C ILE A 237 -5.75 16.88 0.40
N TRP A 238 -6.86 17.62 0.39
CA TRP A 238 -7.03 18.77 -0.48
C TRP A 238 -5.96 19.84 -0.27
N GLY A 239 -5.49 20.06 0.95
CA GLY A 239 -4.41 21.01 1.25
C GLY A 239 -3.14 20.66 0.49
N SER A 240 -2.78 19.38 0.50
CA SER A 240 -1.65 18.89 -0.31
C SER A 240 -1.91 19.00 -1.82
N ILE A 241 -3.15 18.87 -2.28
CA ILE A 241 -3.51 18.98 -3.70
C ILE A 241 -3.37 20.42 -4.18
N ILE A 242 -3.91 21.38 -3.42
CA ILE A 242 -3.89 22.80 -3.73
C ILE A 242 -2.46 23.34 -3.77
N ASN A 243 -1.60 22.89 -2.84
CA ASN A 243 -0.17 23.24 -2.85
C ASN A 243 0.55 22.79 -4.12
N GLY A 244 0.01 21.83 -4.87
CA GLY A 244 0.54 21.37 -6.14
C GLY A 244 -0.01 22.10 -7.37
N PHE A 245 -0.89 23.10 -7.21
CA PHE A 245 -1.49 23.81 -8.35
C PHE A 245 -0.50 24.76 -9.02
N THR A 246 -0.54 24.76 -10.35
CA THR A 246 0.23 25.69 -11.18
C THR A 246 -0.58 26.95 -11.49
N VAL A 247 0.10 28.08 -11.63
CA VAL A 247 -0.50 29.35 -12.09
C VAL A 247 -0.40 29.43 -13.61
N PRO A 248 -1.44 29.89 -14.34
CA PRO A 248 -2.74 30.37 -13.86
C PRO A 248 -3.66 29.24 -13.37
N LEU A 249 -4.47 29.56 -12.35
CA LEU A 249 -5.42 28.60 -11.78
C LEU A 249 -6.51 28.24 -12.80
N ARG A 250 -6.79 26.94 -12.90
CA ARG A 250 -7.90 26.42 -13.70
C ARG A 250 -9.24 26.82 -13.12
N GLU A 251 -10.25 26.91 -13.97
CA GLU A 251 -11.60 27.29 -13.57
C GLU A 251 -12.22 26.28 -12.58
N GLU A 252 -11.91 24.98 -12.74
CA GLU A 252 -12.32 23.92 -11.80
C GLU A 252 -11.87 24.22 -10.35
N HIS A 253 -10.68 24.81 -10.16
CA HIS A 253 -10.14 25.13 -8.83
C HIS A 253 -10.82 26.36 -8.22
N LYS A 254 -11.17 27.36 -9.04
CA LYS A 254 -11.93 28.53 -8.58
C LYS A 254 -13.35 28.14 -8.17
N LEU A 255 -13.99 27.27 -8.96
CA LEU A 255 -15.31 26.73 -8.62
C LEU A 255 -15.27 25.94 -7.31
N PHE A 256 -14.21 25.16 -7.06
CA PHE A 256 -14.03 24.46 -5.79
C PHE A 256 -13.96 25.43 -4.60
N LEU A 257 -13.18 26.50 -4.69
CA LEU A 257 -13.14 27.54 -3.66
C LEU A 257 -14.53 28.13 -3.40
N MET A 258 -15.20 28.58 -4.47
CA MET A 258 -16.48 29.31 -4.36
C MET A 258 -17.66 28.43 -3.92
N ARG A 259 -17.70 27.17 -4.39
CA ARG A 259 -18.85 26.28 -4.17
C ARG A 259 -18.67 25.29 -3.02
N VAL A 260 -17.43 25.06 -2.56
CA VAL A 260 -17.13 24.09 -1.51
C VAL A 260 -16.46 24.75 -0.31
N LEU A 261 -15.27 25.33 -0.49
CA LEU A 261 -14.50 25.87 0.65
C LEU A 261 -15.23 27.02 1.36
N ILE A 262 -15.80 27.98 0.63
CA ILE A 262 -16.54 29.09 1.25
C ILE A 262 -17.80 28.58 1.99
N PRO A 263 -18.68 27.75 1.40
CA PRO A 263 -19.83 27.23 2.12
C PRO A 263 -19.49 26.36 3.33
N LEU A 264 -18.35 25.64 3.34
CA LEU A 264 -17.90 24.84 4.49
C LEU A 264 -17.68 25.67 5.77
N HIS A 265 -17.42 26.97 5.65
CA HIS A 265 -17.31 27.88 6.80
C HIS A 265 -18.65 28.10 7.51
N LYS A 266 -19.78 27.85 6.84
CA LYS A 266 -21.13 28.06 7.38
C LYS A 266 -21.75 26.79 7.95
N ALA A 267 -21.13 25.62 7.78
CA ALA A 267 -21.70 24.38 8.27
C ALA A 267 -21.53 24.24 9.80
N LYS A 268 -22.48 23.61 10.48
CA LYS A 268 -22.56 23.56 11.95
C LYS A 268 -21.37 22.85 12.61
N GLY A 269 -20.76 21.86 11.93
CA GLY A 269 -19.60 21.11 12.42
C GLY A 269 -18.24 21.78 12.19
N MET A 270 -18.21 23.05 11.78
CA MET A 270 -16.98 23.75 11.38
C MET A 270 -15.86 23.73 12.40
N GLN A 271 -16.18 23.73 13.70
CA GLN A 271 -15.18 23.72 14.77
C GLN A 271 -14.22 22.51 14.70
N VAL A 272 -14.70 21.36 14.21
CA VAL A 272 -13.91 20.11 14.13
C VAL A 272 -12.81 20.19 13.07
N TYR A 273 -13.03 20.97 12.01
CA TYR A 273 -12.12 21.07 10.86
C TYR A 273 -11.65 22.50 10.56
N HIS A 274 -11.91 23.44 11.47
CA HIS A 274 -11.63 24.86 11.27
C HIS A 274 -10.17 25.12 10.90
N ARG A 275 -9.24 24.46 11.60
CA ARG A 275 -7.80 24.61 11.38
C ARG A 275 -7.41 24.17 9.97
N GLN A 276 -7.92 23.02 9.52
CA GLN A 276 -7.65 22.48 8.19
C GLN A 276 -8.23 23.39 7.11
N LEU A 277 -9.46 23.89 7.31
CA LEU A 277 -10.13 24.79 6.37
C LEU A 277 -9.43 26.14 6.25
N ALA A 278 -8.98 26.72 7.37
CA ALA A 278 -8.26 27.99 7.38
C ALA A 278 -6.90 27.90 6.66
N LEU A 279 -6.26 26.72 6.64
CA LEU A 279 -5.02 26.50 5.89
C LEU A 279 -5.23 26.41 4.36
N LEU A 280 -6.48 26.20 3.92
CA LEU A 280 -6.84 26.00 2.51
C LEU A 280 -7.32 27.27 1.80
N CYS A 281 -7.67 28.32 2.56
CA CYS A 281 -8.17 29.60 2.05
C CYS A 281 -7.06 30.64 1.93
#